data_AF-A0A8S9K2E7-F1
#
_entry.id   AF-A0A8S9K2E7-F1
#
_cell.length_a   1.000
_cell.length_b   1.000
_cell.length_c   1.000
_cell.angle_alpha   90.00
_cell.angle_beta   90.00
_cell.angle_gamma   90.00
#
_symmetry.space_group_name_H-M   'P 1'
#
loop_
_entity.id
_entity.type
_entity.pdbx_description
1 polymer ?
#
loop_
_entity_poly.entity_id
_entity_poly.type
_entity_poly.pdbx_seq_one_letter_code
_entity_poly.pdbx_strand_id
1 'polypeptide(L)'
;MVEKAVAYDFLSLTTISIPIHLTMEENRKDLTTKYKKEKVLLMKEFHGNYKVEPIYVDQERLCKKRLPKSPEEYKKCSGGQGRIGSKFTINHYFQPYPPFSLPPLSWFIRGITIKTSKKLLNLLQDMAFSLRQAGPPSE
;
A
#
# COMPACT_ATOMS: atom_id res chain seq x y z
N MET A 1 6.77 17.61 2.18
CA MET A 1 7.09 16.57 3.17
C MET A 1 6.02 16.65 4.24
N VAL A 2 5.20 15.60 4.40
CA VAL A 2 4.10 15.60 5.38
C VAL A 2 4.39 14.50 6.38
N GLU A 3 4.40 14.83 7.67
CA GLU A 3 4.44 13.84 8.73
C GLU A 3 3.03 13.29 8.96
N LYS A 4 2.88 11.97 8.86
CA LYS A 4 1.65 11.28 9.22
C LYS A 4 1.95 10.22 10.27
N ALA A 5 1.15 10.20 11.34
CA ALA A 5 1.18 9.14 12.32
C ALA A 5 0.33 7.97 11.79
N VAL A 6 0.95 6.83 11.56
CA VAL A 6 0.25 5.58 11.26
C VAL A 6 0.51 4.63 12.41
N ALA A 7 -0.55 4.25 13.12
CA ALA A 7 -0.48 3.17 14.10
C ALA A 7 -0.48 1.85 13.32
N TYR A 8 0.66 1.16 13.28
CA TYR A 8 0.77 -0.12 12.60
C TYR A 8 1.48 -1.14 13.48
N ASP A 9 0.83 -2.27 13.70
CA ASP A 9 1.36 -3.38 14.48
C ASP A 9 2.24 -4.26 13.58
N PHE A 10 3.50 -3.86 13.41
CA PHE A 10 4.46 -4.57 12.54
C PHE A 10 4.97 -5.88 13.16
N LEU A 11 4.82 -6.03 14.48
CA LEU A 11 5.46 -7.08 15.27
C LEU A 11 4.41 -7.72 16.17
N SER A 12 3.56 -8.61 15.64
CA SER A 12 2.69 -9.45 16.49
C SER A 12 3.45 -10.48 17.37
N LEU A 13 4.74 -10.25 17.63
CA LEU A 13 5.53 -10.89 18.68
C LEU A 13 5.65 -10.03 19.94
N THR A 14 5.40 -8.72 19.85
CA THR A 14 5.44 -7.80 20.99
C THR A 14 4.25 -6.88 20.88
N THR A 15 3.43 -6.85 21.92
CA THR A 15 2.18 -6.10 22.15
C THR A 15 2.35 -4.57 22.09
N ILE A 16 3.23 -4.05 21.24
CA ILE A 16 3.63 -2.65 21.15
C ILE A 16 3.15 -2.12 19.80
N SER A 17 2.00 -1.46 19.82
CA SER A 17 1.59 -0.56 18.74
C SER A 17 2.57 0.60 18.68
N ILE A 18 3.65 0.47 17.89
CA ILE A 18 4.61 1.55 17.75
C ILE A 18 3.96 2.60 16.84
N PRO A 19 3.67 3.83 17.31
CA PRO A 19 3.27 4.91 16.42
C PRO A 19 4.41 5.14 15.43
N ILE A 20 4.14 4.85 14.16
CA ILE A 20 5.09 5.05 13.08
C ILE A 20 4.80 6.44 12.54
N HIS A 21 5.50 7.45 13.07
CA HIS A 21 5.61 8.75 12.42
C HIS A 21 6.38 8.54 11.12
N LEU A 22 5.64 8.53 10.02
CA LEU A 22 6.18 8.37 8.68
C LEU A 22 6.33 9.74 8.05
N THR A 23 7.55 10.02 7.62
CA THR A 23 7.77 11.11 6.67
C THR A 23 7.31 10.62 5.31
N MET A 24 6.24 11.22 4.78
CA MET A 24 5.73 10.89 3.45
C MET A 24 6.14 11.97 2.44
N GLU A 25 6.78 11.52 1.36
CA GLU A 25 7.06 12.31 0.18
C GLU A 25 6.14 11.82 -0.94
N GLU A 26 5.05 12.56 -1.15
CA GLU A 26 4.03 12.23 -2.14
C GLU A 26 4.32 12.96 -3.46
N ASN A 27 4.63 12.19 -4.50
CA ASN A 27 4.69 12.72 -5.85
C ASN A 27 3.33 12.53 -6.51
N ARG A 28 2.54 13.61 -6.57
CA ARG A 28 1.20 13.63 -7.17
C ARG A 28 1.20 13.32 -8.67
N LYS A 29 2.31 13.54 -9.39
CA LYS A 29 2.38 13.26 -10.84
C LYS A 29 2.51 11.77 -11.13
N ASP A 30 3.28 11.06 -10.32
CA ASP A 30 3.59 9.64 -10.53
C ASP A 30 2.80 8.69 -9.61
N LEU A 31 1.85 9.23 -8.82
CA LEU A 31 1.08 8.52 -7.79
C LEU A 31 1.96 7.61 -6.92
N THR A 32 3.20 8.07 -6.69
CA THR A 32 4.23 7.36 -5.98
C THR A 32 4.50 8.09 -4.69
N THR A 33 4.52 7.36 -3.59
CA THR A 33 4.83 7.92 -2.28
C THR A 33 5.96 7.14 -1.67
N LYS A 34 7.01 7.86 -1.28
CA LYS A 34 8.09 7.31 -0.47
C LYS A 34 7.76 7.57 0.99
N TYR A 35 8.02 6.58 1.83
CA TYR A 35 7.93 6.74 3.27
C TYR A 35 9.22 6.29 3.92
N LYS A 36 9.66 7.04 4.92
CA LYS A 36 10.81 6.71 5.75
C LYS A 36 10.46 7.00 7.20
N LYS A 37 10.93 6.15 8.11
CA LYS A 37 10.97 6.45 9.54
C LYS A 37 12.41 6.65 9.96
N GLU A 38 12.71 7.79 10.57
CA GLU A 38 14.08 8.14 10.94
C GLU A 38 14.58 7.37 12.16
N LYS A 39 13.72 7.08 13.14
CA LYS A 39 14.08 6.34 14.36
C LYS A 39 13.06 5.26 14.70
N VAL A 40 13.47 4.02 14.57
CA VAL A 40 12.73 2.82 14.99
C VAL A 40 13.59 2.09 16.03
N LEU A 41 13.02 1.76 17.19
CA LEU A 41 13.77 1.23 18.34
C LEU A 41 14.47 -0.12 18.03
N LEU A 42 13.88 -0.93 17.14
CA LEU A 42 14.30 -2.30 16.86
C LEU A 42 14.89 -2.48 15.45
N MET A 43 14.87 -1.43 14.63
CA MET A 43 15.24 -1.50 13.22
C MET A 43 16.25 -0.41 12.88
N LYS A 44 17.28 -0.79 12.15
CA LYS A 44 18.27 0.12 11.58
C LYS A 44 17.68 0.93 10.43
N GLU A 45 16.92 0.26 9.58
CA GLU A 45 16.27 0.87 8.44
C GLU A 45 14.81 0.46 8.37
N PHE A 46 13.93 1.45 8.18
CA PHE A 46 12.52 1.24 7.90
C PHE A 46 12.07 2.28 6.89
N HIS A 47 12.03 1.88 5.63
CA HIS A 47 11.61 2.73 4.54
C HIS A 47 10.91 1.91 3.46
N GLY A 48 10.21 2.61 2.59
CA GLY A 48 9.58 1.96 1.46
C GLY A 48 8.99 2.97 0.51
N ASN A 49 8.38 2.43 -0.52
CA ASN A 49 7.56 3.21 -1.42
C ASN A 49 6.31 2.44 -1.74
N TYR A 50 5.28 3.17 -2.12
CA TYR A 50 4.13 2.58 -2.75
C TYR A 50 3.77 3.35 -4.01
N LYS A 51 3.18 2.64 -4.96
CA LYS A 51 2.67 3.17 -6.21
C LYS A 51 1.22 2.73 -6.39
N VAL A 52 0.35 3.67 -6.72
CA VAL A 52 -1.04 3.38 -7.07
C VAL A 52 -1.23 3.65 -8.56
N GLU A 53 -1.67 2.64 -9.31
CA GLU A 53 -1.93 2.77 -10.75
C GLU A 53 -3.38 2.40 -11.07
N PRO A 54 -4.07 3.12 -11.96
CA PRO A 54 -5.39 2.71 -12.40
C PRO A 54 -5.32 1.42 -13.24
N ILE A 55 -6.25 0.50 -13.00
CA ILE A 55 -6.48 -0.68 -13.85
C ILE A 55 -7.85 -0.52 -14.52
N TYR A 56 -7.90 -0.65 -15.83
CA TYR A 56 -9.13 -0.59 -16.61
C TYR A 56 -9.69 -2.01 -16.80
N VAL A 57 -10.60 -2.40 -15.92
CA VAL A 57 -11.05 -3.80 -15.78
C VAL A 57 -11.81 -4.30 -17.02
N ASP A 58 -12.67 -3.46 -17.59
CA ASP A 58 -13.51 -3.81 -18.73
C ASP A 58 -12.91 -3.38 -20.08
N GLN A 59 -11.61 -3.07 -20.11
CA GLN A 59 -10.98 -2.49 -21.29
C GLN A 59 -11.12 -3.37 -22.54
N GLU A 60 -10.83 -4.67 -22.43
CA GLU A 60 -10.88 -5.59 -23.57
C GLU A 60 -12.29 -5.70 -24.15
N ARG A 61 -13.31 -5.71 -23.28
CA ARG A 61 -14.72 -5.83 -23.65
C ARG A 61 -15.29 -4.54 -24.22
N LEU A 62 -15.04 -3.41 -23.58
CA LEU A 62 -15.70 -2.13 -23.89
C LEU A 62 -14.89 -1.26 -24.87
N CYS A 63 -13.57 -1.30 -24.80
CA CYS A 63 -12.69 -0.43 -25.61
C CYS A 63 -12.01 -1.16 -26.78
N LYS A 64 -12.29 -2.47 -26.97
CA LYS A 64 -11.78 -3.30 -28.07
C LYS A 64 -10.25 -3.19 -28.19
N LYS A 65 -9.73 -2.68 -29.32
CA LYS A 65 -8.30 -2.52 -29.60
C LYS A 65 -7.68 -1.22 -29.03
N ARG A 66 -8.48 -0.34 -28.41
CA ARG A 66 -7.95 0.92 -27.84
C ARG A 66 -7.40 0.65 -26.44
N LEU A 67 -6.15 1.04 -26.23
CA LEU A 67 -5.47 1.05 -24.93
C LEU A 67 -5.58 2.46 -24.33
N PRO A 68 -6.55 2.71 -23.43
CA PRO A 68 -6.71 4.02 -22.81
C PRO A 68 -5.50 4.29 -21.91
N LYS A 69 -4.89 5.47 -22.07
CA LYS A 69 -3.76 5.91 -21.25
C LYS A 69 -4.21 6.76 -20.06
N SER A 70 -5.43 7.28 -20.10
CA SER A 70 -6.02 8.09 -19.03
C SER A 70 -7.43 7.63 -18.63
N PRO A 71 -7.88 7.94 -17.40
CA PRO A 71 -9.25 7.65 -16.96
C PRO A 71 -10.32 8.32 -17.84
N GLU A 72 -10.01 9.49 -18.40
CA GLU A 72 -10.89 10.24 -19.30
C GLU A 72 -11.05 9.54 -20.65
N GLU A 73 -9.96 9.05 -21.22
CA GLU A 73 -9.99 8.23 -22.43
C GLU A 73 -10.75 6.93 -22.19
N TYR A 74 -10.54 6.31 -21.02
CA TYR A 74 -11.27 5.11 -20.64
C TYR A 74 -12.78 5.38 -20.50
N LYS A 75 -13.17 6.48 -19.87
CA LYS A 75 -14.58 6.88 -19.75
C LYS A 75 -15.23 7.09 -21.12
N LYS A 76 -14.51 7.72 -22.06
CA LYS A 76 -14.98 7.91 -23.44
C LYS A 76 -15.11 6.59 -24.19
N CYS A 77 -14.11 5.71 -24.13
CA CYS A 77 -14.15 4.45 -24.88
C CYS A 77 -15.13 3.43 -24.28
N SER A 78 -15.32 3.45 -22.97
CA SER A 78 -16.25 2.55 -22.28
C SER A 78 -17.70 3.03 -22.24
N GLY A 79 -18.00 4.19 -22.83
CA GLY A 79 -19.33 4.80 -22.76
C GLY A 79 -19.78 5.14 -21.33
N GLY A 80 -18.82 5.33 -20.42
CA GLY A 80 -19.09 5.58 -19.00
C GLY A 80 -19.46 4.35 -18.16
N GLN A 81 -19.53 3.15 -18.76
CA GLN A 81 -19.91 1.92 -18.06
C GLN A 81 -18.71 1.12 -17.52
N GLY A 82 -17.49 1.48 -17.93
CA GLY A 82 -16.28 0.74 -17.57
C GLY A 82 -15.88 0.93 -16.11
N ARG A 83 -15.54 -0.18 -15.43
CA ARG A 83 -15.03 -0.14 -14.05
C ARG A 83 -13.55 0.19 -14.02
N ILE A 84 -13.14 1.02 -13.07
CA ILE A 84 -11.73 1.36 -12.81
C ILE A 84 -11.34 0.74 -11.47
N GLY A 85 -10.35 -0.15 -11.52
CA GLY A 85 -9.66 -0.68 -10.34
C GLY A 85 -8.41 0.16 -10.01
N SER A 86 -7.85 -0.07 -8.83
CA SER A 86 -6.57 0.51 -8.42
C SER A 86 -5.60 -0.61 -8.11
N LYS A 87 -4.47 -0.64 -8.81
CA LYS A 87 -3.32 -1.49 -8.50
C LYS A 87 -2.49 -0.80 -7.45
N PHE A 88 -2.30 -1.44 -6.31
CA PHE A 88 -1.40 -0.96 -5.28
C PHE A 88 -0.15 -1.83 -5.24
N THR A 89 1.00 -1.22 -5.48
CA THR A 89 2.30 -1.89 -5.40
C THR A 89 3.07 -1.28 -4.24
N ILE A 90 3.41 -2.09 -3.22
CA ILE A 90 4.22 -1.66 -2.08
C ILE A 90 5.58 -2.34 -2.15
N ASN A 91 6.64 -1.54 -2.10
CA ASN A 91 7.98 -2.03 -1.77
C ASN A 91 8.31 -1.61 -0.35
N HIS A 92 8.58 -2.59 0.50
CA HIS A 92 8.87 -2.37 1.92
C HIS A 92 10.25 -2.92 2.26
N TYR A 93 11.11 -2.07 2.80
CA TYR A 93 12.48 -2.40 3.19
C TYR A 93 12.63 -2.21 4.70
N PHE A 94 13.05 -3.28 5.37
CA PHE A 94 13.30 -3.29 6.80
C PHE A 94 14.61 -4.01 7.10
N GLN A 95 15.40 -3.45 8.00
CA GLN A 95 16.62 -4.08 8.49
C GLN A 95 16.62 -4.03 10.03
N PRO A 96 16.48 -5.18 10.72
CA PRO A 96 16.62 -5.24 12.16
C PRO A 96 18.06 -4.93 12.62
N TYR A 97 18.23 -4.44 13.85
CA TYR A 97 19.56 -4.35 14.46
C TYR A 97 20.08 -5.75 14.84
N PRO A 98 21.41 -6.00 14.80
CA PRO A 98 21.99 -7.17 15.45
C PRO A 98 21.60 -7.21 16.94
N PRO A 99 21.26 -8.39 17.51
CA PRO A 99 21.40 -9.73 16.93
C PRO A 99 20.22 -10.20 16.06
N PHE A 100 19.14 -9.42 15.93
CA PHE A 100 17.92 -9.80 15.20
C PHE A 100 18.11 -9.92 13.68
N SER A 101 19.19 -9.37 13.13
CA SER A 101 19.57 -9.52 11.73
C SER A 101 20.21 -10.88 11.40
N LEU A 102 20.61 -11.66 12.40
CA LEU A 102 21.31 -12.93 12.22
C LEU A 102 20.34 -14.13 12.19
N PRO A 103 20.59 -15.14 11.35
CA PRO A 103 19.86 -16.40 11.41
C PRO A 103 20.15 -17.13 12.75
N PRO A 104 19.19 -17.89 13.31
CA PRO A 104 17.86 -18.21 12.77
C PRO A 104 16.78 -17.15 13.05
N LEU A 105 17.06 -16.18 13.92
CA LEU A 105 16.09 -15.18 14.37
C LEU A 105 15.60 -14.28 13.23
N SER A 106 16.49 -13.90 12.32
CA SER A 106 16.14 -13.12 11.14
C SER A 106 15.16 -13.82 10.20
N TRP A 107 15.22 -15.15 10.09
CA TRP A 107 14.26 -15.92 9.28
C TRP A 107 12.87 -15.91 9.90
N PHE A 108 12.79 -16.04 11.22
CA PHE A 108 11.53 -15.99 11.95
C PHE A 108 10.87 -14.61 11.83
N ILE A 109 11.64 -13.53 12.06
CA ILE A 109 11.17 -12.15 11.91
C ILE A 109 10.70 -11.93 10.47
N ARG A 110 11.49 -12.35 9.46
CA ARG A 110 11.10 -12.23 8.05
C ARG A 110 9.78 -12.96 7.75
N GLY A 111 9.62 -14.18 8.25
CA GLY A 111 8.40 -14.97 8.05
C GLY A 111 7.17 -14.29 8.63
N ILE A 112 7.28 -13.76 9.85
CA ILE A 112 6.20 -13.04 10.52
C ILE A 112 5.88 -11.73 9.80
N THR A 113 6.90 -10.93 9.45
CA THR A 113 6.70 -9.70 8.69
C THR A 113 5.95 -9.97 7.38
N ILE A 114 6.35 -10.97 6.60
CA ILE A 114 5.65 -11.33 5.36
C ILE A 114 4.19 -11.70 5.62
N LYS A 115 3.92 -12.51 6.66
CA LYS A 115 2.56 -12.93 7.01
C LYS A 115 1.69 -11.75 7.43
N THR A 116 2.21 -10.87 8.28
CA THR A 116 1.51 -9.69 8.77
C THR A 116 1.25 -8.69 7.65
N SER A 117 2.23 -8.42 6.78
CA SER A 117 2.06 -7.56 5.62
C SER A 117 0.98 -8.07 4.66
N LYS A 118 0.91 -9.38 4.40
CA LYS A 118 -0.18 -9.97 3.60
C LYS A 118 -1.55 -9.79 4.24
N LYS A 119 -1.65 -10.00 5.56
CA LYS A 119 -2.90 -9.80 6.30
C LYS A 119 -3.37 -8.35 6.22
N LEU A 120 -2.46 -7.38 6.35
CA LEU A 120 -2.80 -5.96 6.16
C LEU A 120 -3.33 -5.67 4.76
N LEU A 121 -2.67 -6.19 3.73
CA LEU A 121 -3.10 -6.00 2.35
C LEU A 121 -4.54 -6.52 2.14
N ASN A 122 -4.87 -7.68 2.70
CA ASN A 122 -6.23 -8.21 2.65
C ASN A 122 -7.22 -7.31 3.40
N LEU A 123 -6.87 -6.86 4.61
CA LEU A 123 -7.72 -5.93 5.37
C LEU A 123 -7.96 -4.60 4.63
N LEU A 124 -6.95 -4.08 3.93
CA LEU A 124 -7.09 -2.88 3.10
C LEU A 124 -8.01 -3.13 1.91
N GLN A 125 -7.93 -4.30 1.27
CA GLN A 125 -8.82 -4.69 0.19
C GLN A 125 -10.26 -4.83 0.68
N ASP A 126 -10.47 -5.50 1.82
CA ASP A 126 -11.78 -5.68 2.44
C ASP A 126 -12.39 -4.33 2.83
N MET A 127 -11.62 -3.45 3.48
CA MET A 127 -12.09 -2.09 3.80
C MET A 127 -12.43 -1.30 2.53
N ALA A 128 -11.59 -1.35 1.49
CA ALA A 128 -11.87 -0.67 0.23
C ALA A 128 -13.14 -1.22 -0.44
N PHE A 129 -13.40 -2.52 -0.32
CA PHE A 129 -14.62 -3.15 -0.80
C PHE A 129 -15.85 -2.72 0.01
N SER A 130 -15.75 -2.70 1.34
CA SER A 130 -16.82 -2.22 2.24
C SER A 130 -17.16 -0.75 1.99
N LEU A 131 -16.16 0.12 1.85
CA LEU A 131 -16.37 1.54 1.54
C LEU A 131 -17.09 1.76 0.20
N ARG A 132 -16.76 0.96 -0.82
CA ARG A 132 -17.47 1.01 -2.12
C ARG A 132 -18.91 0.55 -2.01
N GLN A 133 -19.22 -0.43 -1.16
CA GLN A 133 -20.58 -0.90 -0.93
C GLN A 133 -21.42 0.07 -0.10
N ALA A 134 -20.80 0.72 0.89
CA ALA A 134 -21.49 1.66 1.77
C ALA A 134 -22.03 2.91 1.03
N GLY A 135 -21.58 3.16 -0.20
CA GLY A 135 -21.92 4.36 -0.94
C GLY A 135 -21.20 5.60 -0.37
N PRO A 136 -21.28 6.76 -1.05
CA PRO A 136 -20.78 8.00 -0.47
C PRO A 136 -21.56 8.31 0.81
N PRO A 137 -20.91 8.85 1.86
CA PRO A 137 -21.63 9.34 3.03
C PRO A 137 -22.67 10.36 2.56
N SER A 138 -23.91 10.22 3.02
CA SER A 138 -24.96 11.21 2.80
C SER A 138 -24.52 12.52 3.44
N GLU A 139 -24.33 13.55 2.60
CA GLU A 139 -24.15 14.95 3.04
C GLU A 139 -25.40 15.48 3.75
#